data_AF-A0A2V9ZAX2-F1
#
_entry.id   AF-A0A2V9ZAX2-F1
#
_cell.length_a   1.000
_cell.length_b   1.000
_cell.length_c   1.000
_cell.angle_alpha   90.00
_cell.angle_beta   90.00
_cell.angle_gamma   90.00
#
_symmetry.space_group_name_H-M   'P 1'
#
loop_
_entity.id
_entity.type
_entity.pdbx_description
1 polymer ?
#
loop_
_entity_poly.entity_id
_entity_poly.type
_entity_poly.pdbx_seq_one_letter_code
_entity_poly.pdbx_strand_id
1 'polypeptide(L)'
;MYRANADLLWHPDRSCIWAGYGFRSTLRGVERFAARMQELGFPVLPLQLTDEHFYHLDTCLRPFSSEAALIYPGAFSSEALSILRQKWRRLHELDRSEALQFICNGIVANGRYITGHLTDRLLTILRNEAMEPLLVDTSEFEKSGGSAFCMHARLD
;
A
#
# COMPACT_ATOMS: atom_id res chain seq x y z
N MET A 1 13.65 14.08 -4.61
CA MET A 1 12.47 14.03 -5.50
C MET A 1 11.41 13.19 -4.80
N TYR A 2 10.13 13.38 -5.13
CA TYR A 2 9.00 12.70 -4.48
C TYR A 2 8.02 12.20 -5.53
N ARG A 3 7.49 10.98 -5.37
CA ARG A 3 6.59 10.31 -6.34
C ARG A 3 5.21 10.09 -5.71
N ALA A 4 4.30 11.03 -5.93
CA ALA A 4 3.06 11.17 -5.15
C ALA A 4 2.17 9.91 -5.15
N ASN A 5 1.78 9.33 -6.29
CA ASN A 5 0.73 8.30 -6.29
C ASN A 5 1.16 6.92 -5.76
N ALA A 6 2.43 6.54 -5.90
CA ALA A 6 2.91 5.20 -5.54
C ALA A 6 3.52 5.14 -4.12
N ASP A 7 4.07 6.26 -3.64
CA ASP A 7 4.65 6.36 -2.29
C ASP A 7 3.72 7.03 -1.28
N LEU A 8 2.54 7.48 -1.69
CA LEU A 8 1.51 7.94 -0.77
C LEU A 8 0.27 7.08 -0.80
N LEU A 9 -0.17 6.69 0.38
CA LEU A 9 -1.49 6.09 0.55
C LEU A 9 -2.24 6.89 1.60
N TRP A 10 -3.45 7.33 1.27
CA TRP A 10 -4.37 7.84 2.28
C TRP A 10 -4.83 6.69 3.18
N HIS A 11 -4.89 6.93 4.49
CA HIS A 11 -5.66 6.04 5.35
C HIS A 11 -7.15 6.12 4.94
N PRO A 12 -7.92 5.02 4.99
CA PRO A 12 -9.25 5.00 4.36
C PRO A 12 -10.27 6.01 4.92
N ASP A 13 -10.13 6.43 6.18
CA ASP A 13 -10.95 7.47 6.82
C ASP A 13 -10.37 8.90 6.66
N ARG A 14 -9.29 9.07 5.89
CA ARG A 14 -8.54 10.31 5.67
C ARG A 14 -7.88 10.93 6.91
N SER A 15 -7.76 10.19 8.01
CA SER A 15 -7.11 10.66 9.25
C SER A 15 -5.60 10.92 9.11
N CYS A 16 -4.93 10.25 8.18
CA CYS A 16 -3.50 10.44 7.91
C CYS A 16 -3.11 9.99 6.50
N ILE A 17 -1.88 10.33 6.11
CA ILE A 17 -1.23 9.87 4.88
C ILE A 17 -0.01 9.02 5.26
N TRP A 18 0.07 7.83 4.68
CA TRP A 18 1.24 6.96 4.75
C TRP A 18 2.22 7.35 3.65
N ALA A 19 3.48 7.60 3.99
CA ALA A 19 4.48 8.06 3.04
C ALA A 19 5.72 7.17 3.03
N GLY A 20 5.91 6.41 1.95
CA GLY A 20 7.07 5.55 1.73
C GLY A 20 8.35 6.34 1.45
N TYR A 21 9.48 5.92 2.00
CA TYR A 21 10.81 6.43 1.64
C TYR A 21 11.88 5.33 1.72
N GLY A 22 13.04 5.55 1.10
CA GLY A 22 14.19 4.64 1.15
C GLY A 22 14.81 4.40 -0.22
N PHE A 23 13.98 4.26 -1.24
CA PHE A 23 14.42 4.02 -2.62
C PHE A 23 14.05 5.18 -3.56
N ARG A 24 12.77 5.32 -3.94
CA ARG A 24 12.33 6.33 -4.92
C ARG A 24 12.09 7.70 -4.31
N SER A 25 11.53 7.73 -3.10
CA SER A 25 11.31 8.95 -2.32
C SER A 25 12.35 9.05 -1.19
N THR A 26 12.87 10.25 -0.98
CA THR A 26 13.85 10.52 0.10
C THR A 26 13.14 10.97 1.38
N LEU A 27 13.73 10.69 2.54
CA LEU A 27 13.20 11.13 3.84
C LEU A 27 12.95 12.65 3.84
N ARG A 28 13.94 13.45 3.42
CA ARG A 28 13.79 14.91 3.27
C ARG A 28 12.64 15.32 2.35
N GLY A 29 12.36 14.54 1.30
CA GLY A 29 11.22 14.77 0.42
C GLY A 29 9.90 14.56 1.16
N VAL A 30 9.80 13.46 1.92
CA VAL A 30 8.64 13.15 2.75
C VAL A 30 8.44 14.19 3.85
N GLU A 31 9.49 14.63 4.54
CA GLU A 31 9.41 15.68 5.58
C GLU A 31 8.89 17.01 5.03
N ARG A 32 9.35 17.41 3.84
CA ARG A 32 8.84 18.62 3.17
C ARG A 32 7.37 18.50 2.81
N PHE A 33 6.93 17.33 2.35
CA PHE A 33 5.53 17.05 2.08
C PHE A 33 4.70 17.07 3.38
N ALA A 34 5.21 16.42 4.43
CA ALA A 34 4.59 16.38 5.75
C ALA A 34 4.34 17.78 6.32
N ALA A 35 5.31 18.70 6.21
CA ALA A 35 5.14 20.08 6.66
C ALA A 35 3.97 20.78 5.95
N ARG A 36 3.81 20.56 4.64
CA ARG A 36 2.70 21.13 3.85
C ARG A 36 1.35 20.51 4.18
N MET A 37 1.30 19.20 4.36
CA MET A 37 0.06 18.52 4.71
C MET A 37 -0.38 18.83 6.14
N GLN A 38 0.57 19.08 7.05
CA GLN A 38 0.29 19.54 8.40
C GLN A 38 -0.38 20.93 8.40
N GLU A 39 0.01 21.85 7.51
CA GLU A 39 -0.69 23.14 7.32
C GLU A 39 -2.16 22.92 6.91
N LEU A 40 -2.47 21.80 6.25
CA LEU A 40 -3.81 21.41 5.81
C LEU A 40 -4.53 20.48 6.82
N GLY A 41 -3.94 20.20 7.98
CA GLY A 41 -4.53 19.34 9.01
C GLY A 41 -4.41 17.83 8.77
N PHE A 42 -3.58 17.41 7.80
CA PHE A 42 -3.38 16.00 7.47
C PHE A 42 -2.01 15.51 7.95
N PRO A 43 -1.93 14.72 9.03
CA PRO A 43 -0.67 14.17 9.50
C PRO A 43 -0.11 13.16 8.48
N VAL A 44 1.21 13.21 8.28
CA VAL A 44 1.93 12.28 7.40
C VAL A 44 2.81 11.37 8.24
N LEU A 45 2.65 10.06 8.05
CA LEU A 45 3.39 9.02 8.74
C LEU A 45 4.45 8.44 7.79
N PRO A 46 5.74 8.76 7.99
CA PRO A 46 6.81 8.22 7.15
C PRO A 46 7.04 6.73 7.43
N LEU A 47 7.18 5.93 6.38
CA LEU A 47 7.43 4.50 6.42
C LEU A 47 8.70 4.18 5.63
N GLN A 48 9.74 3.68 6.31
CA GLN A 48 10.97 3.29 5.65
C GLN A 48 10.81 1.94 4.97
N LEU A 49 11.08 1.92 3.67
CA LEU A 49 11.18 0.71 2.86
C LEU A 49 12.62 0.21 2.86
N THR A 50 12.81 -1.11 3.02
CA THR A 50 14.11 -1.76 3.21
C THR A 50 14.43 -2.85 2.17
N ASP A 51 13.45 -3.31 1.40
CA ASP A 51 13.64 -4.28 0.31
C ASP A 51 13.46 -3.59 -1.05
N GLU A 52 14.50 -3.62 -1.89
CA GLU A 52 14.55 -2.94 -3.19
C GLU A 52 13.54 -3.49 -4.21
N HIS A 53 13.05 -4.72 -4.02
CA HIS A 53 11.98 -5.29 -4.84
C HIS A 53 10.65 -4.57 -4.63
N PHE A 54 10.48 -3.94 -3.47
CA PHE A 54 9.30 -3.19 -3.06
C PHE A 54 9.62 -1.70 -2.97
N TYR A 55 10.17 -1.14 -4.05
CA TYR A 55 10.70 0.23 -4.10
C TYR A 55 9.63 1.33 -4.04
N HIS A 56 8.35 0.96 -4.11
CA HIS A 56 7.19 1.83 -3.88
C HIS A 56 6.26 1.27 -2.80
N LEU A 57 5.66 2.15 -2.01
CA LEU A 57 4.80 1.76 -0.89
C LEU A 57 3.59 0.92 -1.34
N ASP A 58 2.98 1.29 -2.47
CA ASP A 58 1.81 0.61 -3.04
C ASP A 58 2.06 -0.85 -3.49
N THR A 59 3.33 -1.27 -3.57
CA THR A 59 3.72 -2.66 -3.89
C THR A 59 3.73 -3.57 -2.67
N CYS A 60 3.71 -3.01 -1.46
CA CYS A 60 3.86 -3.75 -0.20
C CYS A 60 2.86 -3.38 0.88
N LEU A 61 2.03 -2.34 0.68
CA LEU A 61 0.95 -1.96 1.60
C LEU A 61 -0.34 -1.62 0.82
N ARG A 62 -1.45 -2.15 1.30
CA ARG A 62 -2.79 -1.86 0.78
C ARG A 62 -3.82 -1.73 1.89
N PRO A 63 -4.25 -0.51 2.24
CA PRO A 63 -5.42 -0.33 3.08
C PRO A 63 -6.68 -0.89 2.42
N PHE A 64 -7.44 -1.69 3.17
CA PHE A 64 -8.80 -2.12 2.80
C PHE A 64 -9.84 -1.19 3.44
N SER A 65 -9.66 -0.89 4.72
CA SER A 65 -10.50 0.01 5.51
C SER A 65 -9.67 0.67 6.62
N SER A 66 -10.30 1.48 7.47
CA SER A 66 -9.64 1.99 8.68
C SER A 66 -9.24 0.87 9.65
N GLU A 67 -9.90 -0.29 9.54
CA GLU A 67 -9.72 -1.43 10.46
C GLU A 67 -8.82 -2.53 9.89
N ALA A 68 -8.70 -2.61 8.55
CA ALA A 68 -7.94 -3.66 7.88
C ALA A 68 -7.02 -3.18 6.76
N ALA A 69 -5.87 -3.85 6.63
CA ALA A 69 -4.91 -3.66 5.54
C ALA A 69 -4.23 -4.98 5.17
N LEU A 70 -3.76 -5.05 3.93
CA LEU A 70 -2.84 -6.07 3.43
C LEU A 70 -1.42 -5.51 3.42
N ILE A 71 -0.44 -6.30 3.85
CA ILE A 71 0.96 -5.87 3.93
C ILE A 71 1.91 -7.02 3.59
N TYR A 72 3.07 -6.69 3.03
CA TYR A 72 4.25 -7.55 3.12
C TYR A 72 5.22 -6.98 4.17
N PRO A 73 5.33 -7.58 5.37
CA PRO A 73 6.08 -6.98 6.47
C PRO A 73 7.59 -6.89 6.19
N GLY A 74 8.14 -7.76 5.33
CA GLY A 74 9.55 -7.79 4.99
C GLY A 74 10.03 -6.59 4.16
N ALA A 75 9.13 -5.75 3.66
CA ALA A 75 9.48 -4.52 2.94
C ALA A 75 9.78 -3.32 3.87
N PHE A 76 9.54 -3.43 5.18
CA PHE A 76 9.55 -2.29 6.10
C PHE A 76 10.68 -2.37 7.14
N SER A 77 11.14 -1.21 7.64
CA SER A 77 11.95 -1.18 8.87
C SER A 77 11.15 -1.62 10.10
N SER A 78 11.85 -1.97 11.18
CA SER A 78 11.24 -2.33 12.46
C SER A 78 10.32 -1.23 13.01
N GLU A 79 10.73 0.02 12.87
CA GLU A 79 10.00 1.19 13.35
C GLU A 79 8.73 1.40 12.52
N ALA A 80 8.85 1.33 11.20
CA ALA A 80 7.72 1.46 10.28
C ALA A 80 6.69 0.35 10.51
N LEU A 81 7.15 -0.90 10.67
CA LEU A 81 6.26 -2.04 10.94
C LEU A 81 5.55 -1.91 12.30
N SER A 82 6.22 -1.38 13.32
CA SER A 82 5.62 -1.11 14.63
C SER A 82 4.48 -0.10 14.53
N ILE A 83 4.66 0.99 13.76
CA ILE A 83 3.62 2.00 13.52
C ILE A 83 2.40 1.36 12.82
N LEU A 84 2.64 0.56 11.76
CA LEU A 84 1.59 -0.09 10.99
C LEU A 84 0.75 -1.04 11.85
N ARG A 85 1.41 -1.86 12.68
CA ARG A 85 0.75 -2.81 13.61
C ARG A 85 -0.05 -2.12 14.70
N GLN A 86 0.28 -0.89 15.07
CA GLN A 86 -0.49 -0.11 16.04
C GLN A 86 -1.72 0.57 15.41
N LYS A 87 -1.72 0.83 14.09
CA LYS A 87 -2.81 1.55 13.43
C LYS A 87 -3.92 0.66 12.89
N TRP A 88 -3.59 -0.55 12.43
CA TRP A 88 -4.62 -1.49 11.95
C TRP A 88 -4.88 -2.59 12.96
N ARG A 89 -6.16 -2.77 13.31
CA ARG A 89 -6.61 -3.91 14.11
C ARG A 89 -6.38 -5.24 13.39
N ARG A 90 -6.58 -5.27 12.07
CA ARG A 90 -6.39 -6.46 11.23
C ARG A 90 -5.36 -6.17 10.15
N LEU A 91 -4.14 -6.62 10.39
CA LEU A 91 -3.07 -6.50 9.42
C LEU A 91 -2.81 -7.89 8.81
N HIS A 92 -3.23 -8.06 7.56
CA HIS A 92 -3.08 -9.31 6.82
C HIS A 92 -1.70 -9.37 6.19
N GLU A 93 -0.82 -10.20 6.73
CA GLU A 93 0.60 -10.28 6.31
C GLU A 93 0.79 -11.32 5.21
N LEU A 94 1.20 -10.89 4.01
CA LEU A 94 1.62 -11.75 2.92
C LEU A 94 3.03 -12.29 3.15
N ASP A 95 3.34 -13.43 2.52
CA ASP A 95 4.74 -13.84 2.37
C ASP A 95 5.42 -13.14 1.18
N ARG A 96 6.73 -13.36 1.03
CA ARG A 96 7.51 -12.72 -0.05
C ARG A 96 7.08 -13.18 -1.44
N SER A 97 6.71 -14.45 -1.60
CA SER A 97 6.31 -14.99 -2.90
C SER A 97 4.99 -14.40 -3.37
N GLU A 98 4.03 -14.24 -2.46
CA GLU A 98 2.76 -13.54 -2.67
C GLU A 98 3.00 -12.07 -3.02
N ALA A 99 3.86 -11.40 -2.25
CA ALA A 99 4.15 -9.98 -2.45
C ALA A 99 4.82 -9.69 -3.81
N LEU A 100 5.73 -10.57 -4.26
CA LEU A 100 6.40 -10.46 -5.56
C LEU A 100 5.43 -10.62 -6.75
N GLN A 101 4.25 -11.21 -6.55
CA GLN A 101 3.18 -11.26 -7.55
C GLN A 101 2.31 -9.98 -7.56
N PHE A 102 2.80 -8.89 -6.96
CA PHE A 102 2.07 -7.61 -6.90
C PHE A 102 0.70 -7.69 -6.22
N ILE A 103 0.48 -8.68 -5.35
CA ILE A 103 -0.81 -8.85 -4.67
C ILE A 103 -1.19 -7.59 -3.88
N CYS A 104 -0.27 -6.92 -3.19
CA CYS A 104 -0.56 -5.65 -2.50
C CYS A 104 -0.89 -4.48 -3.44
N ASN A 105 -0.58 -4.57 -4.73
CA ASN A 105 -0.82 -3.50 -5.70
C ASN A 105 -2.25 -3.49 -6.27
N GLY A 106 -3.16 -4.29 -5.71
CA GLY A 106 -4.57 -4.24 -6.06
C GLY A 106 -5.29 -2.97 -5.60
N ILE A 107 -6.50 -2.74 -6.12
CA ILE A 107 -7.36 -1.58 -5.83
C ILE A 107 -8.56 -2.04 -5.03
N VAL A 108 -8.94 -1.27 -4.01
CA VAL A 108 -10.20 -1.47 -3.28
C VAL A 108 -11.24 -0.49 -3.83
N ALA A 109 -12.34 -1.00 -4.36
CA ALA A 109 -13.43 -0.19 -4.90
C ALA A 109 -14.77 -0.90 -4.74
N ASN A 110 -15.78 -0.21 -4.18
CA ASN A 110 -17.16 -0.70 -4.06
C ASN A 110 -17.28 -2.12 -3.45
N GLY A 111 -16.53 -2.39 -2.38
CA GLY A 111 -16.52 -3.71 -1.73
C GLY A 111 -15.78 -4.79 -2.52
N ARG A 112 -15.02 -4.41 -3.56
CA ARG A 112 -14.23 -5.33 -4.37
C ARG A 112 -12.74 -5.07 -4.23
N TYR A 113 -11.97 -6.14 -4.37
CA TYR A 113 -10.52 -6.08 -4.50
C TYR A 113 -10.09 -6.47 -5.91
N ILE A 114 -9.67 -5.47 -6.68
CA ILE A 114 -9.24 -5.60 -8.07
C ILE A 114 -7.74 -5.93 -8.07
N THR A 115 -7.36 -7.09 -8.59
CA THR A 115 -5.97 -7.59 -8.53
C THR A 115 -5.61 -8.36 -9.80
N GLY A 116 -4.30 -8.41 -10.10
CA GLY A 116 -3.73 -9.22 -11.17
C GLY A 116 -3.66 -10.72 -10.87
N HIS A 117 -3.55 -11.05 -9.59
CA HIS A 117 -3.33 -12.41 -9.11
C HIS A 117 -4.20 -12.72 -7.90
N LEU A 118 -4.68 -13.96 -7.82
CA LEU A 118 -5.44 -14.49 -6.69
C LEU A 118 -4.75 -15.74 -6.14
N THR A 119 -4.58 -15.76 -4.82
CA THR A 119 -4.16 -16.95 -4.07
C THR A 119 -5.29 -17.42 -3.17
N ASP A 120 -5.29 -18.69 -2.77
CA ASP A 120 -6.29 -19.23 -1.82
C ASP A 120 -6.29 -18.44 -0.49
N ARG A 121 -5.11 -17.97 -0.09
CA ARG A 121 -4.94 -17.13 1.09
C ARG A 121 -5.56 -15.75 0.89
N LEU A 122 -5.32 -15.09 -0.24
CA LEU A 122 -5.96 -13.81 -0.56
C LEU A 122 -7.49 -13.97 -0.62
N LEU A 123 -8.00 -15.04 -1.24
CA LEU A 123 -9.43 -15.33 -1.27
C LEU A 123 -10.02 -15.46 0.16
N THR A 124 -9.30 -16.12 1.06
CA THR A 124 -9.68 -16.25 2.46
C THR A 124 -9.68 -14.90 3.17
N ILE A 125 -8.65 -14.09 2.97
CA ILE A 125 -8.55 -12.73 3.53
C ILE A 125 -9.71 -11.86 3.05
N LEU A 126 -9.97 -11.83 1.74
CA LEU A 126 -11.04 -11.03 1.15
C LEU A 126 -12.42 -11.45 1.67
N ARG A 127 -12.67 -12.76 1.80
CA ARG A 127 -13.90 -13.28 2.41
C ARG A 127 -14.07 -12.80 3.85
N ASN A 128 -13.01 -12.84 4.66
CA ASN A 128 -13.05 -12.39 6.06
C ASN A 128 -13.30 -10.88 6.19
N GLU A 129 -12.87 -10.10 5.20
CA GLU A 129 -13.14 -8.65 5.12
C GLU A 129 -14.40 -8.30 4.33
N ALA A 130 -15.24 -9.30 3.99
CA ALA A 130 -16.47 -9.14 3.21
C ALA A 130 -16.27 -8.42 1.86
N MET A 131 -15.14 -8.68 1.18
CA MET A 131 -14.82 -8.16 -0.14
C MET A 131 -14.85 -9.24 -1.22
N GLU A 132 -15.31 -8.88 -2.41
CA GLU A 132 -15.27 -9.76 -3.58
C GLU A 132 -13.98 -9.55 -4.38
N PRO A 133 -13.27 -10.62 -4.80
CA PRO A 133 -12.17 -10.48 -5.74
C PRO A 133 -12.67 -10.11 -7.15
N LEU A 134 -11.96 -9.22 -7.83
CA LEU A 134 -12.10 -8.97 -9.26
C LEU A 134 -10.74 -9.17 -9.93
N LEU A 135 -10.58 -10.28 -10.64
CA LEU A 135 -9.35 -10.59 -11.37
C LEU A 135 -9.31 -9.81 -12.68
N VAL A 136 -8.22 -9.10 -12.92
CA VAL A 136 -7.97 -8.37 -14.17
C VAL A 136 -6.57 -8.71 -14.65
N ASP A 137 -6.39 -9.00 -15.95
CA ASP A 137 -5.06 -9.28 -16.48
C ASP A 137 -4.19 -8.01 -16.47
N THR A 138 -3.14 -8.02 -15.64
CA THR A 138 -2.14 -6.94 -15.53
C THR A 138 -0.75 -7.35 -15.97
N SER A 139 -0.59 -8.52 -16.59
CA SER A 139 0.70 -9.15 -16.88
C SER A 139 1.66 -8.29 -17.71
N GLU A 140 1.15 -7.52 -18.67
CA GLU A 140 1.96 -6.61 -19.49
C GLU A 140 2.51 -5.40 -18.71
N PHE A 141 1.82 -4.97 -17.65
CA PHE A 141 2.26 -3.86 -16.80
C PHE A 141 3.26 -4.32 -15.73
N GLU A 142 3.13 -5.55 -15.26
CA GLU A 142 4.03 -6.15 -14.27
C GLU A 142 5.47 -6.23 -14.79
N LYS A 143 5.66 -6.39 -16.11
CA LYS A 143 6.97 -6.31 -16.77
C LYS A 143 7.67 -4.96 -16.55
N SER A 144 6.91 -3.91 -16.27
CA SER A 144 7.41 -2.56 -15.98
C SER A 144 7.48 -2.24 -14.47
N GLY A 145 7.19 -3.23 -13.60
CA GLY A 145 7.27 -3.10 -12.14
C GLY A 145 6.05 -2.45 -11.47
N GLY A 146 4.84 -2.63 -12.03
CA GLY A 146 3.59 -2.16 -11.43
C GLY A 146 2.36 -2.97 -11.90
N SER A 147 1.24 -2.87 -11.18
CA SER A 147 -0.02 -3.56 -11.50
C SER A 147 -1.20 -2.55 -11.42
N ALA A 148 -2.39 -3.00 -11.03
CA ALA A 148 -3.65 -2.27 -11.12
C ALA A 148 -3.58 -0.85 -10.51
N PHE A 149 -3.03 -0.72 -9.31
CA PHE A 149 -2.99 0.57 -8.63
C PHE A 149 -2.03 1.56 -9.27
N CYS A 150 -0.94 1.11 -9.90
CA CYS A 150 -0.04 2.01 -10.63
C CYS A 150 -0.73 2.71 -11.82
N MET A 151 -1.88 2.20 -12.28
CA MET A 151 -2.73 2.79 -13.33
C MET A 151 -3.90 3.62 -12.77
N HIS A 152 -3.99 3.76 -11.45
CA HIS A 152 -5.11 4.42 -10.78
C HIS A 152 -4.70 5.79 -10.23
N ALA A 153 -5.55 6.80 -10.46
CA ALA A 153 -5.52 8.07 -9.76
C ALA A 153 -6.92 8.34 -9.19
N ARG A 154 -7.00 8.46 -7.87
CA ARG A 154 -8.25 8.81 -7.19
C ARG A 154 -8.41 10.33 -7.19
N LEU A 155 -9.51 10.84 -7.77
CA LEU A 155 -9.72 12.28 -8.02
C LEU A 155 -10.76 12.95 -7.10
N ASP A 156 -11.33 12.20 -6.15
CA ASP A 156 -12.33 12.67 -5.17
C ASP A 156 -11.73 13.02 -3.80
#